data_AF-A0A6A0JJP5-F1
#
_entry.id   AF-A0A6A0JJP5-F1
#
_cell.length_a   1.000
_cell.length_b   1.000
_cell.length_c   1.000
_cell.angle_alpha   90.00
_cell.angle_beta   90.00
_cell.angle_gamma   90.00
#
_symmetry.space_group_name_H-M   'P 1'
#
loop_
_entity.id
_entity.type
_entity.pdbx_description
1 polymer ?
#
loop_
_entity_poly.entity_id
_entity_poly.type
_entity_poly.pdbx_seq_one_letter_code
_entity_poly.pdbx_strand_id
1 'polypeptide(L)' 'MQYFISEDGGRTALLFVNMESNADLVNVCEPWWLAFNAKVEIPPAMNGEDLEKAGPAFGAIVEKYG' A
#
# COMPACT_ATOMS: atom_id res chain seq x y z
N MET A 1 3.79 -10.58 0.40
CA MET A 1 2.85 -11.40 1.19
C MET A 1 1.44 -11.18 0.64
N GLN A 2 0.58 -12.19 0.64
CA GLN A 2 -0.80 -12.07 0.13
C GLN A 2 -1.81 -12.70 1.09
N TYR A 3 -2.95 -12.03 1.28
CA TYR A 3 -4.09 -12.52 2.02
C TYR A 3 -5.36 -12.36 1.20
N PHE A 4 -6.30 -13.30 1.35
CA PHE A 4 -7.60 -13.23 0.69
C PHE A 4 -8.68 -13.16 1.75
N ILE A 5 -9.54 -12.15 1.64
CA ILE A 5 -10.61 -11.87 2.58
C ILE A 5 -11.92 -11.64 1.83
N SER A 6 -13.02 -11.65 2.57
CA SER A 6 -14.27 -11.09 2.08
C SER A 6 -14.44 -9.70 2.66
N GLU A 7 -14.60 -8.71 1.80
CA GLU A 7 -14.77 -7.30 2.14
C GLU A 7 -15.70 -6.67 1.11
N ASP A 8 -16.55 -5.72 1.52
CA ASP A 8 -17.53 -5.03 0.66
C ASP A 8 -18.42 -5.99 -0.17
N GLY A 9 -18.73 -7.17 0.38
CA GLY A 9 -19.52 -8.20 -0.30
C GLY A 9 -18.80 -8.87 -1.48
N GLY A 10 -17.52 -8.60 -1.68
CA GLY A 10 -16.66 -9.16 -2.71
C GLY A 10 -15.61 -10.14 -2.20
N ARG A 11 -14.85 -10.70 -3.14
CA ARG A 11 -13.59 -11.40 -2.88
C ARG A 11 -12.46 -10.38 -3.04
N THR A 12 -11.67 -10.20 -1.99
CA THR A 12 -10.63 -9.17 -1.94
C THR A 12 -9.27 -9.81 -1.68
N ALA A 13 -8.27 -9.35 -2.43
CA ALA A 13 -6.87 -9.71 -2.19
C ALA A 13 -6.13 -8.52 -1.58
N LEU A 14 -5.52 -8.72 -0.42
CA LEU A 14 -4.59 -7.77 0.18
C LEU A 14 -3.18 -8.15 -0.24
N LEU A 15 -2.55 -7.30 -1.04
CA LEU A 15 -1.24 -7.53 -1.64
C LEU A 15 -0.24 -6.50 -1.10
N PHE A 16 0.88 -7.00 -0.57
CA PHE A 16 2.00 -6.17 -0.16
C PHE A 16 3.10 -6.30 -1.21
N VAL A 17 3.28 -5.24 -2.00
CA VAL A 17 4.21 -5.19 -3.14
C VAL A 17 5.29 -4.14 -2.85
N ASN A 18 6.55 -4.52 -3.01
CA ASN A 18 7.65 -3.57 -3.01
C ASN A 18 7.79 -3.00 -4.43
N MET A 19 7.67 -1.68 -4.57
CA MET A 19 7.78 -0.99 -5.86
C MET A 19 9.03 -0.10 -5.84
N GLU A 20 9.82 -0.15 -6.90
CA GLU A 20 11.02 0.68 -7.02
C GLU A 20 10.68 2.05 -7.59
N SER A 21 9.62 2.14 -8.40
CA SER A 21 9.15 3.39 -8.99
C SER A 21 7.63 3.43 -9.15
N ASN A 22 7.09 4.64 -9.30
CA ASN A 22 5.66 4.82 -9.62
C ASN A 22 5.24 4.18 -10.95
N ALA A 23 6.17 3.92 -11.87
CA ALA A 23 5.86 3.27 -13.15
C ALA A 23 5.46 1.79 -12.95
N ASP A 24 5.92 1.16 -11.87
CA ASP A 24 5.63 -0.25 -11.57
C ASP A 24 4.15 -0.49 -11.27
N LEU A 25 3.40 0.58 -10.94
CA LEU A 25 1.96 0.52 -10.71
C LEU A 25 1.19 -0.09 -11.87
N VAL A 26 1.62 0.18 -13.11
CA VAL A 26 0.97 -0.37 -14.31
C VAL A 26 1.07 -1.90 -14.30
N ASN A 27 2.25 -2.44 -14.00
CA ASN A 27 2.48 -3.88 -13.96
C ASN A 27 1.68 -4.57 -12.83
N VAL A 28 1.48 -3.87 -11.71
CA VAL A 28 0.73 -4.39 -10.56
C VAL A 28 -0.78 -4.30 -10.78
N CYS A 29 -1.30 -3.19 -11.32
CA CYS A 29 -2.74 -2.89 -11.29
C CYS A 29 -3.48 -3.29 -12.56
N GLU A 30 -2.85 -3.10 -13.73
CA GLU A 30 -3.48 -3.31 -15.03
C GLU A 30 -4.06 -4.72 -15.19
N PRO A 31 -3.39 -5.80 -14.73
CA PRO A 31 -3.96 -7.15 -14.81
C PRO A 31 -5.28 -7.28 -14.05
N TRP A 32 -5.43 -6.62 -12.90
CA TRP A 32 -6.65 -6.71 -12.09
C TRP A 32 -7.82 -5.98 -12.73
N TRP A 33 -7.56 -4.84 -13.37
CA TRP A 33 -8.57 -4.11 -14.13
C TRP A 33 -8.99 -4.88 -15.38
N LEU A 34 -8.03 -5.29 -16.21
CA LEU A 34 -8.34 -5.92 -17.50
C LEU A 34 -8.94 -7.32 -17.35
N ALA A 35 -8.44 -8.14 -16.43
CA ALA A 35 -8.89 -9.52 -16.29
C ALA A 35 -10.15 -9.65 -15.44
N PHE A 36 -10.34 -8.78 -14.43
CA PHE A 36 -11.37 -8.96 -13.41
C PHE A 36 -12.30 -7.77 -13.24
N ASN A 37 -12.04 -6.64 -13.93
CA ASN A 37 -12.73 -5.38 -13.69
C ASN A 37 -12.76 -5.01 -12.19
N ALA A 38 -11.64 -5.30 -11.50
CA ALA A 38 -11.56 -5.16 -10.06
C ALA A 38 -11.47 -3.69 -9.63
N LYS A 39 -12.00 -3.36 -8.45
CA LYS A 39 -11.66 -2.12 -7.77
C LYS A 39 -10.27 -2.29 -7.13
N VAL A 40 -9.34 -1.37 -7.39
CA VAL A 40 -7.97 -1.43 -6.86
C VAL A 40 -7.69 -0.16 -6.06
N GLU A 41 -7.22 -0.31 -4.82
CA GLU A 41 -6.80 0.77 -3.94
C GLU A 41 -5.34 0.55 -3.53
N ILE A 42 -4.55 1.63 -3.48
CA ILE A 42 -3.09 1.55 -3.30
C ILE A 42 -2.65 2.55 -2.22
N PRO A 43 -2.83 2.22 -0.94
CA PRO A 43 -2.27 3.01 0.14
C PRO A 43 -0.76 2.76 0.26
N PRO A 44 0.07 3.81 0.49
CA PRO A 44 1.47 3.61 0.83
C PRO A 44 1.58 2.87 2.17
N ALA A 45 2.48 1.90 2.24
CA ALA A 45 2.74 1.12 3.45
C ALA A 45 4.21 1.23 3.83
N MET A 46 4.48 1.41 5.13
CA MET A 46 5.82 1.37 5.70
C MET A 46 6.03 -0.01 6.33
N ASN A 47 7.17 -0.63 6.06
CA ASN A 47 7.60 -1.79 6.84
C ASN A 47 8.20 -1.34 8.19
N GLY A 48 8.67 -2.29 9.02
CA GLY A 48 9.28 -1.97 10.31
C GLY A 48 10.53 -1.08 10.20
N GLU A 49 11.40 -1.33 9.23
CA GLU A 49 12.61 -0.53 9.00
C GLU A 49 12.27 0.91 8.54
N ASP A 50 11.25 1.05 7.70
CA ASP A 50 10.77 2.35 7.25
C ASP A 50 10.19 3.16 8.42
N LEU A 51 9.44 2.48 9.30
CA LEU A 51 8.87 3.09 10.50
C LEU A 51 9.97 3.56 11.47
N GLU A 52 11.01 2.75 11.66
CA GLU A 52 12.17 3.13 12.50
C GLU A 52 12.88 4.38 11.96
N LYS A 53 13.10 4.46 10.64
CA LYS A 53 13.70 5.64 9.99
C LYS A 53 12.82 6.89 10.12
N ALA A 54 11.50 6.74 10.15
CA ALA A 54 10.56 7.84 10.35
C ALA A 54 10.54 8.36 11.80
N GLY A 55 11.00 7.57 12.77
CA GLY A 55 11.04 7.89 14.21
C GLY A 55 11.43 9.34 14.56
N PRO A 56 12.62 9.81 14.14
CA PRO A 56 13.09 11.17 14.43
C PRO A 56 12.19 12.29 13.86
N ALA A 57 11.55 12.04 12.71
CA ALA A 57 10.67 13.02 12.09
C ALA A 57 9.38 13.22 12.88
N PHE A 58 8.84 12.18 13.53
CA PHE A 58 7.64 12.29 14.34
C PHE A 58 7.81 13.29 15.49
N GLY A 59 8.93 13.23 16.22
CA GLY A 59 9.20 14.15 17.33
C GLY A 59 9.23 15.61 16.89
N ALA A 60 9.94 15.90 15.79
CA ALA A 60 10.02 17.25 15.24
C ALA A 60 8.68 17.76 14.70
N ILE A 61 7.84 16.89 14.12
CA ILE A 61 6.51 17.25 13.62
C ILE A 61 5.57 17.58 14.79
N VAL A 62 5.58 16.77 15.86
CA VAL A 62 4.78 17.04 17.06
C VAL A 62 5.19 18.35 17.72
N GLU A 63 6.47 18.67 17.83
CA GLU A 63 6.92 19.96 18.38
C GLU A 63 6.46 21.15 17.53
N LYS A 64 6.40 20.98 16.21
CA LYS A 64 6.03 22.05 15.27
C LYS A 64 4.52 22.30 15.17
N TYR A 65 3.69 21.26 15.33
CA TYR A 65 2.25 21.32 15.03
C TYR A 65 1.33 20.78 16.13
N GLY A 66 1.88 20.20 17.21
CA GLY A 66 1.13 19.63 18.34
C GLY A 66 0.66 20.66 19.35
#